data_AF-A0AAW2UGS2-F1
#
_entry.id   AF-A0AAW2UGS2-F1
#
_cell.length_a   1.000
_cell.length_b   1.000
_cell.length_c   1.000
_cell.angle_alpha   90.00
_cell.angle_beta   90.00
_cell.angle_gamma   90.00
#
_symmetry.space_group_name_H-M   'P 1'
#
loop_
_entity.id
_entity.type
_entity.pdbx_description
1 polymer ?
#
loop_
_entity_poly.entity_id
_entity_poly.type
_entity_poly.pdbx_seq_one_letter_code
_entity_poly.pdbx_strand_id
1 'polypeptide(L)'
;MMLRMQEVFAVPDQQVRYAATKAFFGAKMTEGCFVQEHGVMMLFPMEKLKHLQANLEKETYIDVILQSLPPSFGPFIVNYNINGLEKDFHELTKILVQYKAMIEKSTPAVPVGKASTSKAKG
;
A
#
# COMPACT_ATOMS: atom_id res chain seq x y z
N MET A 1 -12.60 19.88 43.63
CA MET A 1 -13.12 19.24 42.40
C MET A 1 -12.26 19.69 41.23
N MET A 2 -11.23 18.92 40.87
CA MET A 2 -10.51 19.09 39.61
C MET A 2 -10.86 17.88 38.75
N LEU A 3 -11.95 17.99 37.99
CA LEU A 3 -12.25 17.08 36.90
C LEU A 3 -12.47 17.94 35.67
N ARG A 4 -11.95 17.48 34.53
CA ARG A 4 -12.23 17.97 33.16
C ARG A 4 -11.34 19.05 32.56
N MET A 5 -10.03 18.85 32.56
CA MET A 5 -9.17 19.50 31.54
C MET A 5 -8.58 18.49 30.55
N GLN A 6 -8.37 17.22 30.93
CA GLN A 6 -7.88 16.19 29.99
C GLN A 6 -8.96 15.67 29.03
N GLU A 7 -10.24 15.65 29.42
CA GLU A 7 -11.35 15.24 28.53
C GLU A 7 -11.65 16.26 27.43
N VAL A 8 -11.28 17.52 27.59
CA VAL A 8 -11.61 18.60 26.63
C VAL A 8 -10.75 18.53 25.36
N PHE A 9 -9.65 17.78 25.39
CA PHE A 9 -8.74 17.59 24.25
C PHE A 9 -8.68 16.14 23.75
N ALA A 10 -9.47 15.24 24.32
CA ALA A 10 -9.57 13.87 23.81
C ALA A 10 -10.34 13.91 22.48
N VAL A 11 -9.68 13.49 21.39
CA VAL A 11 -10.37 13.29 20.11
C VAL A 11 -11.36 12.13 20.30
N PRO A 12 -12.67 12.32 20.05
CA PRO A 12 -13.64 11.26 20.20
C PRO A 12 -13.28 10.03 19.35
N ASP A 13 -13.45 8.83 19.90
CA ASP A 13 -13.18 7.56 19.19
C ASP A 13 -13.89 7.47 17.84
N GLN A 14 -15.08 8.06 17.73
CA GLN A 14 -15.81 8.16 16.46
C GLN A 14 -15.04 8.95 15.39
N GLN A 15 -14.42 10.06 15.77
CA GLN A 15 -13.62 10.87 14.86
C GLN A 15 -12.31 10.17 14.48
N VAL A 16 -11.65 9.52 15.45
CA VAL A 16 -10.45 8.72 15.19
C VAL A 16 -10.76 7.56 14.25
N ARG A 17 -11.86 6.84 14.50
CA ARG A 17 -12.33 5.74 13.67
C ARG A 17 -12.62 6.22 12.25
N TYR A 18 -13.39 7.31 12.10
CA TYR A 18 -13.68 7.88 10.78
C TYR A 18 -12.41 8.26 10.02
N ALA A 19 -11.45 8.93 10.67
CA ALA A 19 -10.19 9.31 10.05
C ALA A 19 -9.36 8.08 9.63
N ALA A 20 -9.29 7.05 10.49
CA ALA A 20 -8.60 5.81 10.18
C ALA A 20 -9.27 5.05 9.02
N THR A 21 -10.60 4.95 9.01
CA THR A 21 -11.36 4.37 7.89
C THR A 21 -11.08 5.13 6.59
N LYS A 22 -11.17 6.46 6.61
CA LYS A 22 -10.89 7.28 5.43
C LYS A 22 -9.46 7.07 4.91
N ALA A 23 -8.47 7.04 5.81
CA ALA A 23 -7.07 6.83 5.44
C ALA A 23 -6.84 5.43 4.87
N PHE A 24 -7.39 4.39 5.50
CA PHE A 24 -7.18 3.00 5.08
C PHE A 24 -7.84 2.70 3.73
N PHE A 25 -9.12 3.00 3.58
CA PHE A 25 -9.87 2.74 2.35
C PHE A 25 -9.50 3.70 1.21
N GLY A 26 -9.00 4.90 1.53
CA GLY A 26 -8.54 5.88 0.56
C GLY A 26 -7.09 5.70 0.10
N ALA A 27 -6.33 4.79 0.71
CA ALA A 27 -4.93 4.58 0.37
C ALA A 27 -4.77 4.04 -1.07
N LYS A 28 -3.90 4.68 -1.84
CA LYS A 28 -3.52 4.27 -3.20
C LYS A 28 -2.02 4.43 -3.36
N MET A 29 -1.36 3.36 -3.78
CA MET A 29 0.06 3.37 -4.11
C MET A 29 0.24 3.89 -5.54
N THR A 30 1.18 4.82 -5.73
CA THR A 30 1.54 5.32 -7.06
C THR A 30 2.57 4.40 -7.70
N GLU A 31 2.55 4.29 -9.03
CA GLU A 31 3.56 3.54 -9.79
C GLU A 31 4.98 4.03 -9.45
N GLY A 32 5.91 3.08 -9.28
CA GLY A 32 7.30 3.39 -8.93
C GLY A 32 7.58 3.67 -7.45
N CYS A 33 6.58 3.99 -6.61
CA CYS A 33 6.78 4.27 -5.17
C CYS A 33 7.20 3.03 -4.36
N PHE A 34 7.90 3.23 -3.24
CA PHE A 34 8.40 2.15 -2.40
C PHE A 34 7.26 1.40 -1.70
N VAL A 35 7.17 0.09 -1.95
CA VAL A 35 6.14 -0.78 -1.35
C VAL A 35 6.23 -0.80 0.18
N GLN A 36 7.43 -0.71 0.74
CA GLN A 36 7.63 -0.65 2.20
C GLN A 36 7.00 0.60 2.82
N GLU A 37 7.17 1.75 2.18
CA GLU A 37 6.60 3.02 2.63
C GLU A 37 5.07 2.98 2.57
N HIS A 38 4.52 2.44 1.47
CA HIS A 38 3.10 2.20 1.33
C HIS A 38 2.55 1.23 2.40
N GLY A 39 3.28 0.14 2.68
CA GLY A 39 2.96 -0.80 3.76
C GLY A 39 2.89 -0.12 5.12
N VAL A 40 3.87 0.72 5.47
CA VAL A 40 3.84 1.49 6.73
C VAL A 40 2.63 2.45 6.77
N MET A 41 2.33 3.12 5.65
CA MET A 41 1.16 3.99 5.54
C MET A 41 -0.17 3.25 5.74
N MET A 42 -0.28 2.00 5.28
CA MET A 42 -1.50 1.19 5.47
C MET A 42 -1.58 0.53 6.84
N LEU A 43 -0.43 0.15 7.43
CA LEU A 43 -0.35 -0.50 8.74
C LEU A 43 -0.91 0.39 9.84
N PHE A 44 -0.55 1.67 9.85
CA PHE A 44 -0.97 2.60 10.90
C PHE A 44 -2.50 2.76 11.05
N PRO A 45 -3.26 3.10 9.99
CA PRO A 45 -4.72 3.17 10.09
C PRO A 45 -5.37 1.79 10.28
N MET A 46 -4.77 0.71 9.76
CA MET A 46 -5.25 -0.66 10.03
C MET A 46 -5.20 -1.00 11.53
N GLU A 47 -4.06 -0.80 12.18
CA GLU A 47 -3.90 -1.09 13.62
C GLU A 47 -4.81 -0.20 14.48
N LYS A 48 -5.04 1.05 14.08
CA LYS A 48 -6.04 1.91 14.71
C LYS A 48 -7.46 1.34 14.61
N LEU A 49 -7.85 0.83 13.43
CA LEU A 49 -9.16 0.20 13.25
C LEU A 49 -9.30 -1.07 14.09
N LYS A 50 -8.27 -1.91 14.16
CA LYS A 50 -8.24 -3.09 15.03
C LYS A 50 -8.37 -2.71 16.51
N HIS A 51 -7.62 -1.72 16.97
CA HIS A 51 -7.65 -1.26 18.35
C HIS A 51 -9.03 -0.73 18.76
N LEU A 52 -9.69 0.00 17.85
CA LEU A 52 -11.05 0.51 18.05
C LEU A 52 -12.14 -0.55 17.82
N GLN A 53 -11.76 -1.83 17.71
CA GLN A 53 -12.66 -2.97 17.47
C GLN A 53 -13.61 -2.70 16.29
N ALA A 54 -13.07 -2.14 15.21
CA ALA A 54 -13.81 -2.11 13.96
C ALA A 54 -14.12 -3.57 13.58
N ASN A 55 -15.41 -3.91 13.51
CA ASN A 55 -15.91 -5.25 13.17
C ASN A 55 -15.65 -5.59 11.68
N LEU A 56 -14.39 -5.54 11.27
CA LEU A 56 -13.92 -5.88 9.94
C LEU A 56 -13.27 -7.25 9.98
N GLU A 57 -13.63 -8.08 9.01
CA GLU A 57 -13.03 -9.38 8.82
C GLU A 57 -11.59 -9.22 8.34
N LYS A 58 -10.73 -10.21 8.64
CA LYS A 58 -9.31 -10.20 8.26
C LYS A 58 -9.16 -10.01 6.75
N GLU A 59 -10.03 -10.67 6.01
CA GLU A 59 -10.16 -10.68 4.55
C GLU A 59 -10.39 -9.27 4.02
N THR A 60 -11.22 -8.47 4.69
CA THR A 60 -11.47 -7.08 4.30
C THR A 60 -10.21 -6.23 4.35
N TYR A 61 -9.35 -6.43 5.36
CA TYR A 61 -8.08 -5.69 5.43
C TYR A 61 -7.15 -6.06 4.28
N ILE A 62 -7.09 -7.34 3.93
CA ILE A 62 -6.29 -7.84 2.80
C ILE A 62 -6.82 -7.27 1.48
N ASP A 63 -8.14 -7.31 1.27
CA ASP A 63 -8.77 -6.81 0.04
C ASP A 63 -8.48 -5.32 -0.18
N VAL A 64 -8.54 -4.51 0.89
CA VAL A 64 -8.22 -3.07 0.80
C VAL A 64 -6.74 -2.87 0.45
N ILE A 65 -5.83 -3.69 0.98
CA ILE A 65 -4.41 -3.64 0.62
C ILE A 65 -4.22 -4.00 -0.85
N LEU A 66 -4.83 -5.08 -1.34
CA LEU A 66 -4.73 -5.47 -2.75
C LEU A 66 -5.30 -4.41 -3.68
N GLN A 67 -6.44 -3.79 -3.33
CA GLN A 67 -7.06 -2.69 -4.09
C GLN A 67 -6.24 -1.39 -4.08
N SER A 68 -5.31 -1.24 -3.14
CA SER A 68 -4.46 -0.05 -3.06
C SER A 68 -3.26 -0.10 -4.01
N LEU A 69 -2.91 -1.30 -4.50
CA LEU A 69 -1.75 -1.51 -5.36
C LEU A 69 -1.97 -0.91 -6.75
N PRO A 70 -0.90 -0.48 -7.44
CA PRO A 70 -1.02 0.09 -8.77
C PRO A 70 -1.16 -1.01 -9.83
N PRO A 71 -1.56 -0.67 -11.07
CA PRO A 71 -1.83 -1.64 -12.14
C PRO A 71 -0.70 -2.63 -12.44
N SER A 72 0.57 -2.24 -12.24
CA SER A 72 1.74 -3.13 -12.40
C SER A 72 1.70 -4.38 -11.52
N PHE A 73 0.92 -4.39 -10.44
CA PHE A 73 0.72 -5.54 -9.55
C PHE A 73 -0.47 -6.43 -9.97
N GLY A 74 -1.13 -6.15 -11.09
CA GLY A 74 -2.26 -6.94 -11.60
C GLY A 74 -1.99 -8.45 -11.64
N PRO A 75 -0.85 -8.92 -12.22
CA PRO A 75 -0.53 -10.35 -12.23
C PRO A 75 -0.33 -10.94 -10.83
N PHE A 76 0.20 -10.16 -9.88
CA PHE A 76 0.32 -10.58 -8.49
C PHE A 76 -1.06 -10.79 -7.85
N ILE A 77 -2.00 -9.86 -8.04
CA ILE A 77 -3.36 -9.94 -7.47
C ILE A 77 -4.10 -11.18 -8.00
N VAL A 78 -4.04 -11.43 -9.31
CA VAL A 78 -4.64 -12.63 -9.93
C VAL A 78 -4.05 -13.90 -9.30
N ASN A 79 -2.73 -13.96 -9.16
CA ASN A 79 -2.05 -15.11 -8.55
C ASN A 79 -2.42 -15.29 -7.07
N TYR A 80 -2.53 -14.20 -6.31
CA TYR A 80 -2.91 -14.22 -4.90
C TYR A 80 -4.33 -14.79 -4.72
N ASN A 81 -5.28 -14.31 -5.53
CA ASN A 81 -6.69 -14.74 -5.48
C ASN A 81 -6.88 -16.21 -5.86
N ILE A 82 -6.09 -16.71 -6.83
CA ILE A 82 -6.19 -18.10 -7.29
C ILE A 82 -5.55 -19.08 -6.30
N ASN A 83 -4.41 -18.72 -5.71
CA ASN A 83 -3.63 -19.65 -4.89
C ASN A 83 -3.96 -19.60 -3.39
N GLY A 84 -4.86 -18.70 -2.96
CA GLY A 84 -5.35 -18.67 -1.58
C GLY A 84 -4.22 -18.55 -0.56
N LEU A 85 -3.39 -17.52 -0.71
CA LEU A 85 -2.33 -17.26 0.26
C LEU A 85 -2.96 -16.65 1.52
N GLU A 86 -3.35 -17.46 2.49
CA GLU A 86 -3.61 -16.93 3.83
C GLU A 86 -2.33 -16.32 4.38
N LYS A 87 -2.27 -14.99 4.37
CA LYS A 87 -1.12 -14.22 4.84
C LYS A 87 -1.55 -13.15 5.82
N ASP A 88 -0.73 -12.92 6.83
CA ASP A 88 -0.87 -11.73 7.65
C ASP A 88 -0.32 -10.50 6.90
N PHE A 89 -0.54 -9.31 7.48
CA PHE A 89 -0.11 -8.04 6.89
C PHE A 89 1.40 -7.96 6.61
N HIS A 90 2.22 -8.46 7.54
CA HIS A 90 3.67 -8.40 7.44
C HIS A 90 4.18 -9.35 6.37
N GLU A 91 3.61 -10.56 6.30
CA GLU A 91 3.91 -11.53 5.25
C GLU A 91 3.52 -10.99 3.87
N LEU A 92 2.30 -10.42 3.73
CA LEU A 92 1.85 -9.82 2.48
C LEU A 92 2.79 -8.71 2.02
N THR A 93 3.20 -7.81 2.93
CA THR A 93 4.16 -6.73 2.64
C THR A 93 5.49 -7.28 2.14
N LYS A 94 6.02 -8.34 2.79
CA LYS A 94 7.27 -8.98 2.37
C LYS A 94 7.18 -9.57 0.96
N ILE A 95 6.07 -10.23 0.63
CA ILE A 95 5.87 -10.83 -0.70
C ILE A 95 5.73 -9.73 -1.76
N LEU A 96 4.99 -8.66 -1.48
CA LEU A 96 4.85 -7.52 -2.40
C LEU A 96 6.20 -6.86 -2.72
N VAL A 97 7.08 -6.77 -1.73
CA VAL A 97 8.43 -6.21 -1.91
C VAL A 97 9.29 -7.10 -2.81
N GLN A 98 9.21 -8.42 -2.61
CA GLN A 98 9.89 -9.38 -3.48
C GLN A 98 9.37 -9.32 -4.91
N TYR A 99 8.05 -9.23 -5.08
CA TYR A 99 7.42 -9.08 -6.38
C TYR A 99 7.86 -7.80 -7.09
N LYS A 100 7.88 -6.65 -6.39
CA LYS A 100 8.38 -5.40 -6.96
C LYS A 100 9.83 -5.52 -7.46
N ALA A 101 10.71 -6.11 -6.65
CA ALA A 101 12.10 -6.29 -7.05
C ALA A 101 12.25 -7.23 -8.26
N MET A 102 11.34 -8.20 -8.43
CA MET A 102 11.31 -9.08 -9.60
C MET A 102 10.89 -8.33 -10.87
N ILE A 103 9.82 -7.54 -10.81
CA ILE A 103 9.33 -6.80 -11.99
C ILE A 103 10.34 -5.75 -12.46
N GLU A 104 11.04 -5.07 -11.54
CA GLU A 104 12.09 -4.09 -11.86
C GLU A 104 13.33 -4.74 -12.51
N LYS A 105 13.67 -5.97 -12.13
CA LYS A 105 14.76 -6.73 -12.77
C LYS A 105 14.40 -7.23 -14.16
N SER A 106 13.12 -7.49 -14.40
CA SER A 106 12.61 -7.98 -15.69
C SER A 106 12.38 -6.90 -16.73
N THR A 107 12.39 -5.61 -16.35
CA THR A 107 12.20 -4.50 -17.29
C THR A 107 13.51 -4.25 -18.06
N PRO A 108 13.56 -4.43 -19.39
CA PRO A 108 14.77 -4.14 -20.16
C PRO A 108 15.05 -2.64 -20.08
N ALA A 109 16.25 -2.25 -19.66
CA ALA A 109 16.70 -0.88 -19.75
C ALA A 109 16.70 -0.47 -21.23
N VAL A 110 15.74 0.37 -21.63
CA VAL A 110 15.71 0.93 -22.99
C VAL A 110 17.01 1.73 -23.18
N PRO A 111 17.93 1.35 -24.08
CA PRO A 111 19.06 2.19 -24.39
C PRO A 111 18.49 3.39 -25.15
N VAL A 112 18.46 4.56 -24.51
CA VAL A 112 18.21 5.83 -25.20
C VAL A 112 19.29 5.93 -26.29
N GLY A 113 18.85 5.86 -27.55
CA GLY A 113 19.72 5.86 -28.71
C GLY A 113 20.62 7.10 -28.71
N LYS A 114 21.94 6.89 -28.74
CA LYS A 114 22.88 7.94 -29.14
C LYS A 114 22.59 8.28 -30.60
N ALA A 115 22.04 9.47 -30.84
CA ALA A 115 21.96 10.05 -32.16
C ALA A 115 23.38 10.13 -32.74
N SER A 116 23.66 9.30 -33.75
CA SER A 116 24.87 9.42 -34.57
C SER A 116 24.62 10.51 -35.59
N THR A 117 25.19 11.69 -35.35
CA THR A 117 25.33 12.72 -36.39
C THR A 117 26.40 12.26 -37.38
N SER A 118 25.98 11.74 -38.54
CA SER A 118 26.88 11.63 -39.70
C SER A 118 26.80 12.92 -40.51
N LYS A 119 27.98 13.57 -40.63
CA LYS A 119 28.26 14.71 -41.50
C LYS A 119 27.85 14.41 -42.95
N ALA A 120 27.09 15.33 -43.55
CA ALA A 120 27.02 15.46 -45.01
C ALA A 120 28.38 15.91 -45.55
N LYS A 121 28.83 15.27 -46.63
CA LYS A 121 30.01 15.66 -47.41
C LYS A 121 29.72 15.34 -48.88
N GLY A 122 29.79 16.35 -49.74
CA GLY A 122 29.71 16.23 -51.20
C GLY A 122 28.46 16.85 -51.77
#